data_AF-Q2EEV4-F1
#
_entry.id   AF-Q2EEV4-F1
#
_cell.length_a   1.000
_cell.length_b   1.000
_cell.length_c   1.000
_cell.angle_alpha   90.00
_cell.angle_beta   90.00
_cell.angle_gamma   90.00
#
_symmetry.space_group_name_H-M   'P 1'
#
loop_
_entity.id
_entity.type
_entity.pdbx_description
1 polymer ?
#
loop_
_entity_poly.entity_id
_entity_poly.type
_entity_poly.pdbx_seq_one_letter_code
_entity_poly.pdbx_strand_id
1 'polypeptide(L)'
;MTRVKRSIQRIIKKEFILKKAKGYKGGNSSLFKATKQTLLKAEKNAYRDRRYKQRLWNKIWITRINGLLRSYNINWSVIKFFLKNNKIKLNRHILSQVSIYDPVLLQIYILFYINTLCRI
;
A
#
# COMPACT_ATOMS: atom_id res chain seq x y z
N MET A 1 -22.49 -46.54 22.03
CA MET A 1 -22.15 -45.13 21.68
C MET A 1 -23.41 -44.27 21.71
N THR A 2 -23.36 -43.06 22.27
CA THR A 2 -24.51 -42.14 22.34
C THR A 2 -24.64 -41.27 21.08
N ARG A 3 -25.86 -41.14 20.53
CA ARG A 3 -26.14 -40.33 19.33
C ARG A 3 -26.26 -38.85 19.71
N VAL A 4 -25.29 -38.03 19.31
CA VAL A 4 -25.33 -36.57 19.51
C VAL A 4 -25.87 -35.85 18.26
N LYS A 5 -26.85 -34.95 18.44
CA LYS A 5 -27.38 -34.12 17.34
C LYS A 5 -26.42 -32.97 17.01
N ARG A 6 -26.05 -32.82 15.73
CA ARG A 6 -25.10 -31.79 15.24
C ARG A 6 -25.72 -30.47 14.75
N SER A 7 -27.04 -30.30 14.86
CA SER A 7 -27.79 -29.21 14.21
C SER A 7 -27.36 -27.82 14.71
N ILE A 8 -27.30 -27.63 16.02
CA ILE A 8 -26.97 -26.34 16.66
C ILE A 8 -25.57 -25.88 16.25
N GLN A 9 -24.56 -26.75 16.37
CA GLN A 9 -23.17 -26.42 15.99
C GLN A 9 -23.03 -26.03 14.52
N ARG A 10 -23.81 -26.68 13.64
CA ARG A 10 -23.84 -26.36 12.20
C ARG A 10 -24.44 -24.98 11.94
N ILE A 11 -25.52 -24.60 12.65
CA ILE A 11 -26.17 -23.29 12.52
C ILE A 11 -25.22 -22.19 12.97
N ILE A 12 -24.62 -22.32 14.16
CA ILE A 12 -23.64 -21.36 14.70
C ILE A 12 -22.49 -21.12 13.70
N LYS A 13 -21.90 -22.19 13.16
CA LYS A 13 -20.83 -22.09 12.16
C LYS A 13 -21.29 -21.42 10.87
N LYS A 14 -22.50 -21.72 10.39
CA LYS A 14 -23.08 -21.10 9.19
C LYS A 14 -23.28 -19.61 9.40
N GLU A 15 -23.87 -19.20 10.52
CA GLU A 15 -24.12 -17.79 10.84
C GLU A 15 -22.81 -17.00 10.99
N PHE A 16 -21.79 -17.56 11.65
CA PHE A 16 -20.48 -16.93 11.75
C PHE A 16 -19.86 -16.66 10.37
N ILE A 17 -19.91 -17.63 9.47
CA ILE A 17 -19.39 -17.51 8.09
C ILE A 17 -20.18 -16.48 7.28
N LEU A 18 -21.51 -16.48 7.37
CA LEU A 18 -22.34 -15.50 6.66
C LEU A 18 -22.16 -14.08 7.21
N LYS A 19 -21.97 -13.91 8.53
CA LYS A 19 -21.63 -12.62 9.15
C LYS A 19 -20.31 -12.07 8.62
N LYS A 20 -19.27 -12.92 8.46
CA LYS A 20 -18.00 -12.53 7.83
C LYS A 20 -18.15 -12.13 6.37
N ALA A 21 -19.16 -12.63 5.68
CA ALA A 21 -19.39 -12.42 4.26
C ALA A 21 -20.43 -11.34 3.94
N LYS A 22 -20.79 -10.50 4.90
CA LYS A 22 -21.60 -9.32 4.64
C LYS A 22 -20.88 -8.41 3.63
N GLY A 23 -21.61 -7.92 2.64
CA GLY A 23 -21.09 -7.05 1.57
C GLY A 23 -20.65 -7.76 0.28
N TYR A 24 -20.55 -9.10 0.25
CA TYR A 24 -20.32 -9.80 -1.03
C TYR A 24 -21.57 -9.77 -1.93
N LYS A 25 -21.35 -9.72 -3.24
CA LYS A 25 -22.40 -9.66 -4.25
C LYS A 25 -23.09 -11.02 -4.44
N GLY A 26 -24.42 -10.99 -4.58
CA GLY A 26 -25.24 -12.14 -4.99
C GLY A 26 -25.10 -13.36 -4.06
N GLY A 27 -25.05 -14.56 -4.65
CA GLY A 27 -24.98 -15.82 -3.90
C GLY A 27 -23.78 -15.97 -2.96
N ASN A 28 -22.74 -15.14 -3.09
CA ASN A 28 -21.55 -15.21 -2.23
C ASN A 28 -21.80 -14.68 -0.81
N SER A 29 -22.85 -13.87 -0.60
CA SER A 29 -23.26 -13.41 0.75
C SER A 29 -24.35 -14.27 1.39
N SER A 30 -25.03 -15.14 0.63
CA SER A 30 -26.16 -15.95 1.11
C SER A 30 -25.90 -17.47 1.13
N LEU A 31 -25.22 -18.02 0.13
CA LEU A 31 -25.03 -19.47 -0.04
C LEU A 31 -23.76 -19.96 0.66
N PHE A 32 -23.92 -20.76 1.72
CA PHE A 32 -22.82 -21.23 2.57
C PHE A 32 -21.61 -21.81 1.81
N LYS A 33 -21.83 -22.65 0.79
CA LYS A 33 -20.75 -23.28 0.01
C LYS A 33 -19.95 -22.23 -0.78
N ALA A 34 -20.65 -21.35 -1.49
CA ALA A 34 -20.05 -20.28 -2.29
C ALA A 34 -19.36 -19.23 -1.40
N THR A 35 -20.00 -18.85 -0.30
CA THR A 35 -19.44 -17.96 0.72
C THR A 35 -18.13 -18.48 1.28
N LYS A 36 -18.08 -19.76 1.67
CA LYS A 36 -16.86 -20.37 2.23
C LYS A 36 -15.69 -20.31 1.25
N GLN A 37 -15.93 -20.64 -0.03
CA GLN A 37 -14.90 -20.55 -1.07
C GLN A 37 -14.43 -19.11 -1.29
N THR A 38 -15.37 -18.15 -1.28
CA THR A 38 -15.07 -16.72 -1.45
C THR A 38 -14.25 -16.17 -0.30
N LEU A 39 -14.62 -16.50 0.95
CA LEU A 39 -13.88 -16.08 2.14
C LEU A 39 -12.45 -16.61 2.15
N LEU A 40 -12.22 -17.87 1.77
CA LEU A 40 -10.86 -18.43 1.68
C LEU A 40 -10.00 -17.66 0.67
N LYS A 41 -10.57 -17.31 -0.50
CA LYS A 41 -9.88 -16.48 -1.49
C LYS A 41 -9.61 -15.07 -0.97
N ALA A 42 -10.57 -14.46 -0.27
CA ALA A 42 -10.43 -13.13 0.31
C ALA A 42 -9.37 -13.08 1.42
N GLU A 43 -9.33 -14.07 2.31
CA GLU A 43 -8.31 -14.17 3.36
C GLU A 43 -6.90 -14.34 2.78
N LYS A 44 -6.75 -15.17 1.73
CA LYS A 44 -5.50 -15.31 0.97
C LYS A 44 -5.07 -13.98 0.33
N ASN A 45 -5.99 -13.28 -0.32
CA ASN A 45 -5.71 -11.98 -0.93
C ASN A 45 -5.36 -10.93 0.12
N ALA A 46 -6.10 -10.85 1.23
CA ALA A 46 -5.81 -9.92 2.32
C ALA A 46 -4.40 -10.14 2.90
N TYR A 47 -3.97 -11.39 3.04
CA TYR A 47 -2.59 -11.71 3.47
C TYR A 47 -1.55 -11.17 2.47
N ARG A 48 -1.73 -11.47 1.18
CA ARG A 48 -0.86 -10.96 0.12
C ARG A 48 -0.84 -9.44 0.08
N ASP A 49 -2.01 -8.82 0.17
CA ASP A 49 -2.19 -7.38 0.00
C ASP A 49 -1.65 -6.59 1.18
N ARG A 50 -1.63 -7.14 2.40
CA ARG A 50 -0.90 -6.55 3.54
C ARG A 50 0.60 -6.41 3.26
N ARG A 51 1.22 -7.41 2.63
CA ARG A 51 2.64 -7.36 2.22
C ARG A 51 2.85 -6.44 1.01
N TYR A 52 1.91 -6.44 0.06
CA TYR A 52 1.96 -5.59 -1.13
C TYR A 52 1.71 -4.11 -0.82
N LYS A 53 0.91 -3.78 0.21
CA LYS A 53 0.54 -2.41 0.60
C LYS A 53 1.76 -1.50 0.72
N GLN A 54 2.84 -1.97 1.34
CA GLN A 54 4.09 -1.19 1.46
C GLN A 54 4.73 -0.90 0.10
N ARG A 55 4.70 -1.85 -0.86
CA ARG A 55 5.19 -1.64 -2.22
C ARG A 55 4.33 -0.64 -3.00
N LEU A 56 3.01 -0.70 -2.83
CA LEU A 56 2.08 0.24 -3.45
C LEU A 56 2.32 1.67 -2.95
N TRP A 57 2.48 1.87 -1.64
CA TRP A 57 2.83 3.18 -1.07
C TRP A 57 4.16 3.68 -1.61
N ASN A 58 5.17 2.82 -1.68
CA ASN A 58 6.47 3.17 -2.24
C ASN A 58 6.35 3.67 -3.69
N LYS A 59 5.52 3.02 -4.52
CA LYS A 59 5.24 3.45 -5.90
C LYS A 59 4.59 4.83 -5.93
N ILE A 60 3.55 5.04 -5.13
CA ILE A 60 2.83 6.33 -5.07
C ILE A 60 3.76 7.47 -4.64
N TRP A 61 4.60 7.26 -3.62
CA TRP A 61 5.52 8.30 -3.15
C TRP A 61 6.56 8.67 -4.21
N ILE A 62 7.12 7.69 -4.93
CA ILE A 62 8.03 7.95 -6.04
C ILE A 62 7.32 8.71 -7.16
N THR A 63 6.10 8.30 -7.54
CA THR A 63 5.33 8.99 -8.57
C THR A 63 5.05 10.45 -8.19
N ARG A 64 4.70 10.73 -6.94
CA ARG A 64 4.46 12.10 -6.43
C ARG A 64 5.72 12.96 -6.52
N ILE A 65 6.84 12.48 -5.98
CA ILE A 65 8.12 13.18 -6.04
C ILE A 65 8.55 13.42 -7.49
N ASN A 66 8.40 12.41 -8.35
CA ASN A 66 8.77 12.51 -9.75
C ASN A 66 7.90 13.52 -10.53
N GLY A 67 6.67 13.76 -10.09
CA GLY A 67 5.82 14.82 -10.63
C GLY A 67 6.44 16.21 -10.46
N LEU A 68 6.98 16.51 -9.27
CA LEU A 68 7.68 17.77 -9.02
C LEU A 68 9.04 17.83 -9.73
N LEU A 69 9.81 16.74 -9.70
CA LEU A 69 11.15 16.70 -10.30
C LEU A 69 11.15 16.88 -11.82
N ARG A 70 10.08 16.45 -12.50
CA ARG A 70 9.92 16.63 -13.95
C ARG A 70 9.92 18.10 -14.37
N SER A 71 9.39 19.01 -13.55
CA SER A 71 9.44 20.45 -13.84
C SER A 71 10.87 21.01 -13.86
N TYR A 72 11.82 20.31 -13.25
CA TYR A 72 13.24 20.66 -13.22
C TYR A 72 14.09 19.78 -14.14
N ASN A 73 13.48 18.95 -15.00
CA ASN A 73 14.16 17.96 -15.84
C ASN A 73 15.07 16.97 -15.09
N ILE A 74 14.77 16.69 -13.81
CA ILE A 74 15.54 15.75 -12.99
C ILE A 74 14.70 14.48 -12.75
N ASN A 75 15.38 13.34 -12.69
CA ASN A 75 14.76 12.06 -12.35
C ASN A 75 14.98 11.71 -10.88
N TRP A 76 14.03 10.98 -10.27
CA TRP A 76 14.16 10.52 -8.88
C TRP A 76 15.44 9.72 -8.61
N SER A 77 15.94 8.93 -9.57
CA SER A 77 17.18 8.17 -9.44
C SER A 77 18.37 9.06 -9.08
N VAL A 78 18.43 10.25 -9.67
CA VAL A 78 19.48 11.25 -9.47
C VAL A 78 19.39 11.85 -8.07
N ILE A 79 18.21 12.33 -7.67
CA ILE A 79 18.00 12.88 -6.32
C ILE A 79 18.24 11.83 -5.23
N LYS A 80 17.83 10.59 -5.46
CA LYS A 80 18.08 9.48 -4.54
C LYS A 80 19.59 9.24 -4.35
N PHE A 81 20.36 9.29 -5.43
CA PHE A 81 21.82 9.14 -5.39
C PHE A 81 22.46 10.31 -4.62
N PHE A 82 22.04 11.53 -4.93
CA PHE A 82 22.51 12.74 -4.25
C PHE A 82 22.25 12.72 -2.73
N LEU A 83 21.02 12.40 -2.32
CA LEU A 83 20.66 12.29 -0.90
C LEU A 83 21.49 11.21 -0.18
N LYS A 84 21.77 10.10 -0.86
CA LYS A 84 22.62 9.03 -0.33
C LYS A 84 24.07 9.51 -0.13
N ASN A 85 24.64 10.21 -1.10
CA ASN A 85 26.02 10.73 -1.04
C ASN A 85 26.18 11.77 0.09
N ASN A 86 25.18 12.64 0.27
CA ASN A 86 25.16 13.62 1.36
C ASN A 86 24.77 13.03 2.73
N LYS A 87 24.63 11.70 2.84
CA LYS A 87 24.24 10.98 4.07
C LYS A 87 22.89 11.43 4.66
N ILE A 88 22.00 11.99 3.83
CA ILE A 88 20.67 12.45 4.24
C ILE A 88 19.69 11.27 4.25
N LYS A 89 19.35 10.77 5.45
CA LYS A 89 18.44 9.65 5.65
C LYS A 89 16.97 10.10 5.71
N LEU A 90 16.43 10.56 4.58
CA LEU A 90 15.01 10.96 4.49
C LEU A 90 14.12 9.82 3.99
N ASN A 91 12.98 9.64 4.66
CA ASN A 91 11.94 8.71 4.22
C ASN A 91 11.20 9.26 2.99
N ARG A 92 10.97 8.39 2.00
CA ARG A 92 10.21 8.74 0.78
C ARG A 92 8.77 9.22 1.08
N HIS A 93 8.17 8.72 2.15
CA HIS A 93 6.89 9.21 2.65
C HIS A 93 6.95 10.72 2.96
N ILE A 94 7.90 11.10 3.81
CA ILE A 94 8.10 12.50 4.23
C ILE A 94 8.43 13.36 3.01
N LEU A 95 9.33 12.89 2.15
CA LEU A 95 9.70 13.63 0.93
C LEU A 95 8.50 13.84 -0.01
N SER A 96 7.59 12.86 -0.11
CA SER A 96 6.38 13.01 -0.91
C SER A 96 5.35 13.96 -0.28
N GLN A 97 5.29 14.04 1.06
CA GLN A 97 4.41 14.99 1.75
C GLN A 97 4.94 16.41 1.59
N VAL A 98 6.24 16.60 1.82
CA VAL A 98 6.94 17.88 1.58
C VAL A 98 6.73 18.35 0.15
N SER A 99 6.88 17.47 -0.83
CA SER A 99 6.66 17.81 -2.25
C SER A 99 5.25 18.33 -2.56
N ILE A 100 4.24 18.01 -1.74
CA ILE A 100 2.85 18.45 -1.93
C ILE A 100 2.58 19.74 -1.16
N TYR A 101 2.98 19.80 0.11
CA TYR A 101 2.65 20.92 0.99
C TYR A 101 3.62 22.11 0.81
N ASP A 102 4.92 21.83 0.72
CA ASP A 102 5.98 22.84 0.66
C ASP A 102 7.02 22.47 -0.43
N PRO A 103 6.70 22.71 -1.72
CA PRO A 103 7.60 22.36 -2.83
C PRO A 103 8.94 23.10 -2.77
N VAL A 104 8.97 24.26 -2.09
CA VAL A 104 10.17 25.10 -1.89
C VAL A 104 11.31 24.30 -1.24
N LEU A 105 11.02 23.45 -0.26
CA LEU A 105 12.07 22.67 0.43
C LEU A 105 12.76 21.70 -0.53
N LEU A 106 11.99 21.05 -1.41
CA LEU A 106 12.53 20.11 -2.39
C LEU A 106 13.31 20.87 -3.49
N GLN A 107 12.85 22.06 -3.86
CA GLN A 107 13.57 22.96 -4.76
C GLN A 107 14.94 23.37 -4.19
N ILE A 108 15.07 23.63 -2.89
CA ILE A 108 16.37 23.92 -2.26
C ILE A 108 17.34 22.75 -2.42
N TYR A 109 16.89 21.51 -2.25
CA TYR A 109 17.74 20.33 -2.48
C TYR A 109 18.12 20.15 -3.95
N ILE A 110 17.21 20.47 -4.88
CA ILE A 110 17.50 20.46 -6.32
C ILE A 110 18.55 21.53 -6.65
N LEU A 111 18.40 22.74 -6.15
CA LEU A 111 19.37 23.82 -6.34
C LEU A 111 20.72 23.46 -5.74
N PHE A 112 20.74 22.88 -4.54
CA PHE A 112 21.97 22.37 -3.94
C PHE A 112 22.63 21.29 -4.81
N TYR A 113 21.84 20.38 -5.40
CA TYR A 113 22.33 19.39 -6.38
C TYR A 113 22.94 20.05 -7.63
N ILE A 114 22.25 21.01 -8.25
CA ILE A 114 22.75 21.75 -9.41
C ILE A 114 24.05 22.48 -9.07
N ASN A 115 24.13 23.13 -7.92
CA ASN A 115 25.33 23.82 -7.46
C ASN A 115 26.50 22.86 -7.18
N THR A 116 26.24 21.66 -6.65
CA THR A 116 27.29 20.66 -6.47
C THR A 116 27.82 20.12 -7.80
N LEU A 117 26.99 20.04 -8.83
CA LEU A 117 27.43 19.68 -10.18
C LEU A 117 28.31 20.77 -10.80
N CYS A 118 27.95 22.05 -10.66
CA CYS A 118 28.74 23.15 -11.23
C CYS A 118 30.07 23.40 -10.51
N ARG A 119 30.27 22.84 -9.31
CA ARG A 119 31.52 22.97 -8.53
C ARG A 119 32.55 21.89 -8.86
N ILE A 120 32.19 20.87 -9.63
CA ILE A 120 33.05 19.78 -10.11
C ILE A 120 33.40 20.10 -11.57
#